data_AF-A0A2E5JPM2-F1
#
_entry.id   AF-A0A2E5JPM2-F1
#
_cell.length_a   1.000
_cell.length_b   1.000
_cell.length_c   1.000
_cell.angle_alpha   90.00
_cell.angle_beta   90.00
_cell.angle_gamma   90.00
#
_symmetry.space_group_name_H-M   'P 1'
#
loop_
_entity.id
_entity.type
_entity.pdbx_description
1 polymer ?
#
loop_
_entity_poly.entity_id
_entity_poly.type
_entity_poly.pdbx_seq_one_letter_code
_entity_poly.pdbx_strand_id
1 'polypeptide(L)'
;MREYNLSKHQRGFTLIELIIVIIVIGILAAIAIPQFANMTNKAHVATVQGTLGAFHTGLELVATEQALSTGNYTFPAQGSLSLAGVLKGNYDATNWTYNSGDGTLAYGKVSPAWEWTYTSPYDDGTGTCAGEGGGPSTNQSDCENADVNGGVGVWSAEGAVPTKYNLAKKGDVDGQPADLE
;
A
#
# COMPACT_ATOMS: atom_id res chain seq x y z
N MET A 1 -35.52 -53.09 -52.94
CA MET A 1 -35.67 -52.62 -51.55
C MET A 1 -35.55 -51.10 -51.57
N ARG A 2 -36.60 -50.35 -51.21
CA ARG A 2 -36.57 -48.87 -51.19
C ARG A 2 -36.12 -48.42 -49.80
N GLU A 3 -35.03 -47.67 -49.74
CA GLU A 3 -34.54 -47.03 -48.51
C GLU A 3 -35.49 -45.91 -48.08
N TYR A 4 -36.03 -46.01 -46.86
CA TYR A 4 -36.74 -44.90 -46.22
C TYR A 4 -35.71 -43.95 -45.60
N ASN A 5 -35.44 -42.84 -46.28
CA ASN A 5 -34.68 -41.73 -45.69
C ASN A 5 -35.54 -41.07 -44.60
N LEU A 6 -35.19 -41.30 -43.33
CA LEU A 6 -35.76 -40.55 -42.20
C LEU A 6 -35.25 -39.10 -42.27
N SER A 7 -36.05 -38.21 -42.84
CA SER A 7 -35.84 -36.77 -42.74
C SER A 7 -35.87 -36.35 -41.27
N LYS A 8 -34.70 -36.11 -40.68
CA LYS A 8 -34.58 -35.47 -39.36
C LYS A 8 -35.15 -34.06 -39.48
N HIS A 9 -36.30 -33.83 -38.87
CA HIS A 9 -36.89 -32.50 -38.78
C HIS A 9 -35.94 -31.60 -37.99
N GLN A 10 -35.23 -30.70 -38.68
CA GLN A 10 -34.50 -29.62 -38.02
C GLN A 10 -35.52 -28.69 -37.36
N ARG A 11 -35.67 -28.82 -36.04
CA ARG A 11 -36.43 -27.87 -35.23
C ARG A 11 -35.60 -26.59 -35.12
N GLY A 12 -36.03 -25.53 -35.79
CA GLY A 12 -35.46 -24.20 -35.63
C GLY A 12 -35.73 -23.66 -34.23
N PHE A 13 -34.79 -22.89 -33.69
CA PHE A 13 -34.94 -22.18 -32.42
C PHE A 13 -36.09 -21.17 -32.55
N THR A 14 -36.98 -21.14 -31.57
CA THR A 14 -38.11 -20.19 -31.63
C THR A 14 -37.65 -18.80 -31.16
N LEU A 15 -38.16 -17.73 -31.79
CA LEU A 15 -37.80 -16.37 -31.37
C LEU A 15 -38.19 -16.09 -29.91
N ILE A 16 -39.29 -16.70 -29.44
CA ILE A 16 -39.74 -16.58 -28.06
C ILE A 16 -38.75 -17.20 -27.06
N GLU A 17 -38.10 -18.30 -27.43
CA GLU A 17 -37.12 -19.00 -26.60
C GLU A 17 -35.86 -18.16 -26.44
N LEU A 18 -35.43 -17.44 -27.48
CA LEU A 18 -34.34 -16.47 -27.37
C LEU A 18 -34.74 -15.27 -26.49
N ILE A 19 -35.96 -14.77 -26.62
CA ILE A 19 -36.46 -13.61 -25.84
C ILE A 19 -36.53 -13.94 -24.34
N ILE A 20 -37.01 -15.13 -23.97
CA ILE A 20 -37.06 -15.53 -22.56
C ILE A 20 -35.64 -15.64 -21.98
N VAL A 21 -34.68 -16.17 -22.73
CA VAL A 21 -33.28 -16.30 -22.27
C VAL A 21 -32.65 -14.95 -21.97
N ILE A 22 -32.81 -13.95 -22.86
CA ILE A 22 -32.26 -12.61 -22.61
C ILE A 22 -32.95 -11.91 -21.44
N ILE A 23 -34.25 -12.17 -21.21
CA ILE A 23 -34.98 -11.65 -20.04
C ILE A 23 -34.40 -12.24 -18.75
N VAL A 24 -34.22 -13.56 -18.70
CA VAL A 24 -33.66 -14.23 -17.52
C VAL A 24 -32.23 -13.76 -17.24
N ILE A 25 -31.37 -13.70 -18.26
CA ILE A 25 -30.00 -13.17 -18.12
C ILE A 25 -30.02 -11.70 -17.68
N GLY A 26 -30.97 -10.90 -18.19
CA GLY A 26 -31.14 -9.50 -17.77
C GLY A 26 -31.45 -9.34 -16.29
N ILE A 27 -32.34 -10.18 -15.74
CA ILE A 27 -32.67 -10.17 -14.31
C ILE A 27 -31.46 -10.59 -13.46
N LEU A 28 -30.76 -11.66 -13.87
CA LEU A 28 -29.56 -12.12 -13.16
C LEU A 28 -28.45 -11.07 -13.19
N ALA A 29 -28.22 -10.42 -14.34
CA ALA A 29 -27.23 -9.37 -14.47
C ALA A 29 -27.53 -8.16 -13.58
N ALA A 30 -28.80 -7.76 -13.47
CA ALA A 30 -29.21 -6.62 -12.64
C ALA A 30 -28.83 -6.79 -11.16
N ILE A 31 -28.87 -8.02 -10.63
CA ILE A 31 -28.50 -8.33 -9.24
C ILE A 31 -26.98 -8.57 -9.11
N ALA A 32 -26.40 -9.27 -10.08
CA ALA A 32 -24.99 -9.67 -10.02
C ALA A 32 -24.02 -8.49 -10.17
N ILE A 33 -24.32 -7.50 -11.04
CA ILE A 33 -23.43 -6.36 -11.31
C ILE A 33 -23.11 -5.54 -10.05
N PRO A 34 -24.08 -5.04 -9.25
CA PRO A 34 -23.77 -4.26 -8.05
C PRO A 34 -23.07 -5.09 -6.97
N GLN A 35 -23.42 -6.38 -6.86
CA GLN A 35 -22.74 -7.28 -5.93
C GLN A 35 -21.27 -7.49 -6.33
N PHE A 36 -21.00 -7.70 -7.61
CA PHE A 36 -19.65 -7.91 -8.14
C PHE A 36 -18.76 -6.68 -7.94
N ALA A 37 -19.30 -5.48 -8.16
CA ALA A 37 -18.59 -4.22 -7.88
C ALA A 37 -18.18 -4.11 -6.39
N ASN A 38 -19.12 -4.41 -5.47
CA ASN A 38 -18.84 -4.41 -4.04
C ASN A 38 -17.81 -5.46 -3.62
N MET A 39 -17.86 -6.67 -4.21
CA MET A 39 -16.88 -7.72 -3.94
C MET A 39 -15.47 -7.32 -4.41
N THR A 40 -15.38 -6.68 -5.57
CA THR A 40 -14.12 -6.17 -6.12
C THR A 40 -13.51 -5.12 -5.20
N ASN A 41 -14.32 -4.17 -4.71
CA ASN A 41 -13.87 -3.15 -3.75
C ASN A 41 -13.36 -3.78 -2.44
N LYS A 42 -14.07 -4.77 -1.89
CA LYS A 42 -13.63 -5.49 -0.69
C LYS A 42 -12.31 -6.25 -0.93
N ALA A 43 -12.14 -6.86 -2.10
CA ALA A 43 -10.89 -7.53 -2.46
C ALA A 43 -9.71 -6.54 -2.57
N HIS A 44 -9.96 -5.34 -3.08
CA HIS A 44 -8.96 -4.27 -3.09
C HIS A 44 -8.55 -3.86 -1.67
N VAL A 45 -9.52 -3.61 -0.78
CA VAL A 45 -9.25 -3.25 0.62
C VAL A 45 -8.44 -4.35 1.33
N ALA A 46 -8.80 -5.61 1.14
CA ALA A 46 -8.09 -6.75 1.73
C ALA A 46 -6.64 -6.87 1.21
N THR A 47 -6.44 -6.65 -0.10
CA THR A 47 -5.09 -6.63 -0.70
C THR A 47 -4.25 -5.52 -0.09
N VAL A 48 -4.85 -4.35 0.11
CA VAL A 48 -4.19 -3.19 0.68
C VAL A 48 -3.76 -3.43 2.12
N GLN A 49 -4.67 -3.91 2.97
CA GLN A 49 -4.34 -4.28 4.34
C GLN A 49 -3.23 -5.35 4.42
N GLY A 50 -3.28 -6.34 3.52
CA GLY A 50 -2.24 -7.38 3.44
C GLY A 50 -0.85 -6.81 3.12
N THR A 51 -0.75 -5.93 2.12
CA THR A 51 0.54 -5.31 1.76
C THR A 51 1.03 -4.36 2.83
N LEU A 52 0.14 -3.57 3.46
CA LEU A 52 0.52 -2.70 4.58
C LEU A 52 1.11 -3.53 5.73
N GLY A 53 0.51 -4.69 6.06
CA GLY A 53 1.00 -5.54 7.13
C GLY A 53 2.34 -6.18 6.79
N ALA A 54 2.49 -6.66 5.55
CA ALA A 54 3.76 -7.14 5.04
C ALA A 54 4.84 -6.06 5.10
N PHE A 55 4.50 -4.81 4.80
CA PHE A 55 5.44 -3.70 4.83
C PHE A 55 5.87 -3.36 6.26
N HIS A 56 4.92 -3.27 7.20
CA HIS A 56 5.19 -3.07 8.62
C HIS A 56 6.11 -4.15 9.20
N THR A 57 5.77 -5.43 8.98
CA THR A 57 6.62 -6.56 9.40
C THR A 57 7.99 -6.56 8.73
N GLY A 58 8.07 -6.13 7.47
CA GLY A 58 9.35 -5.96 6.77
C GLY A 58 10.24 -4.89 7.43
N LEU A 59 9.65 -3.80 7.94
CA LEU A 59 10.40 -2.78 8.69
C LEU A 59 10.94 -3.34 10.00
N GLU A 60 10.14 -4.11 10.73
CA GLU A 60 10.59 -4.80 11.96
C GLU A 60 11.71 -5.82 11.68
N LEU A 61 11.62 -6.53 10.55
CA LEU A 61 12.66 -7.47 10.13
C LEU A 61 13.97 -6.74 9.84
N VAL A 62 13.93 -5.61 9.14
CA VAL A 62 15.12 -4.80 8.87
C VAL A 62 15.76 -4.30 10.18
N ALA A 63 14.94 -3.84 11.14
CA ALA A 63 15.44 -3.44 12.45
C ALA A 63 16.09 -4.60 13.23
N THR A 64 15.50 -5.80 13.12
CA THR A 64 16.05 -7.02 13.72
C THR A 64 17.36 -7.45 13.06
N GLU A 65 17.46 -7.38 11.73
CA GLU A 65 18.69 -7.64 10.97
C GLU A 65 19.82 -6.66 11.38
N GLN A 66 19.49 -5.39 11.63
CA GLN A 66 20.45 -4.42 12.17
C GLN A 66 20.90 -4.76 13.59
N ALA A 67 19.99 -5.21 14.45
CA ALA A 67 20.34 -5.64 15.81
C ALA A 67 21.34 -6.80 15.81
N LEU A 68 21.20 -7.75 14.88
CA LEU A 68 22.13 -8.87 14.76
C LEU A 68 23.52 -8.45 14.27
N SER A 69 23.61 -7.40 13.46
CA SER A 69 24.89 -6.95 12.87
C SER A 69 25.61 -5.91 13.72
N THR A 70 24.88 -5.01 14.38
CA THR A 70 25.43 -3.87 15.12
C THR A 70 25.24 -3.98 16.63
N GLY A 71 24.41 -4.91 17.10
CA GLY A 71 24.03 -5.05 18.51
C GLY A 71 22.90 -4.11 18.94
N ASN A 72 22.43 -3.21 18.06
CA ASN A 72 21.39 -2.22 18.36
C ASN A 72 20.14 -2.47 17.53
N TYR A 73 18.98 -2.53 18.21
CA TYR A 73 17.68 -2.59 17.53
C TYR A 73 17.30 -1.19 17.06
N THR A 74 17.55 -0.91 15.78
CA THR A 74 17.29 0.40 15.18
C THR A 74 16.54 0.24 13.88
N PHE A 75 15.49 1.03 13.73
CA PHE A 75 14.82 1.17 12.44
C PHE A 75 15.72 1.94 11.45
N PRO A 76 15.53 1.79 10.13
CA PRO A 76 16.14 2.70 9.15
C PRO A 76 15.51 4.10 9.24
N ALA A 77 16.19 5.13 8.74
CA ALA A 77 15.61 6.47 8.57
C ALA A 77 14.71 6.57 7.33
N GLN A 78 13.76 7.52 7.32
CA GLN A 78 13.07 7.93 6.09
C GLN A 78 14.12 8.38 5.05
N GLY A 79 13.91 8.09 3.77
CA GLY A 79 14.90 8.32 2.70
C GLY A 79 15.80 7.13 2.38
N SER A 80 16.16 6.31 3.36
CA SER A 80 16.98 5.09 3.15
C SER A 80 16.14 3.84 2.81
N LEU A 81 14.83 3.98 2.85
CA LEU A 81 13.86 2.90 2.60
C LEU A 81 13.52 2.76 1.12
N SER A 82 13.30 1.52 0.69
CA SER A 82 12.64 1.22 -0.59
C SER A 82 11.63 0.10 -0.41
N LEU A 83 10.53 0.14 -1.16
CA LEU A 83 9.51 -0.90 -1.13
C LEU A 83 10.08 -2.29 -1.49
N ALA A 84 10.99 -2.32 -2.46
CA ALA A 84 11.73 -3.52 -2.84
C ALA A 84 12.65 -4.04 -1.73
N GLY A 85 13.29 -3.14 -0.97
CA GLY A 85 14.16 -3.52 0.14
C GLY A 85 13.39 -4.10 1.33
N VAL A 86 12.26 -3.49 1.68
CA VAL A 86 11.43 -3.90 2.82
C VAL A 86 10.65 -5.18 2.51
N LEU A 87 9.99 -5.24 1.35
CA LEU A 87 9.22 -6.41 0.93
C LEU A 87 10.07 -7.46 0.19
N LYS A 88 11.40 -7.30 0.16
CA LYS A 88 12.36 -8.18 -0.53
C LYS A 88 11.91 -8.53 -1.96
N GLY A 89 11.37 -7.54 -2.69
CA GLY A 89 10.86 -7.69 -4.06
C GLY A 89 9.47 -8.32 -4.19
N ASN A 90 8.83 -8.75 -3.10
CA ASN A 90 7.49 -9.31 -3.10
C ASN A 90 6.41 -8.23 -2.99
N TYR A 91 6.29 -7.39 -4.02
CA TYR A 91 5.29 -6.33 -4.07
C TYR A 91 4.81 -6.07 -5.49
N ASP A 92 3.60 -5.54 -5.62
CA ASP A 92 3.06 -5.09 -6.91
C ASP A 92 3.54 -3.67 -7.21
N ALA A 93 4.66 -3.58 -7.94
CA ALA A 93 5.27 -2.32 -8.35
C ALA A 93 4.43 -1.47 -9.32
N THR A 94 3.34 -2.03 -9.85
CA THR A 94 2.44 -1.28 -10.75
C THR A 94 1.46 -0.44 -9.95
N ASN A 95 0.96 -0.98 -8.84
CA ASN A 95 -0.08 -0.34 -8.05
C ASN A 95 0.46 0.33 -6.78
N TRP A 96 1.64 -0.07 -6.30
CA TRP A 96 2.25 0.49 -5.11
C TRP A 96 3.45 1.37 -5.43
N THR A 97 3.48 2.54 -4.80
CA THR A 97 4.62 3.45 -4.86
C THR A 97 4.99 3.87 -3.44
N TYR A 98 6.27 3.78 -3.09
CA TYR A 98 6.81 4.33 -1.86
C TYR A 98 7.69 5.53 -2.21
N ASN A 99 7.35 6.70 -1.69
CA ASN A 99 8.16 7.90 -1.79
C ASN A 99 9.08 7.97 -0.58
N SER A 100 10.37 7.70 -0.81
CA SER A 100 11.35 7.71 0.27
C SER A 100 11.60 9.11 0.85
N GLY A 101 11.33 10.18 0.09
CA GLY A 101 11.56 11.55 0.53
C GLY A 101 10.56 12.05 1.58
N ASP A 102 9.33 11.54 1.58
CA ASP A 102 8.28 11.96 2.52
C ASP A 102 7.63 10.79 3.30
N GLY A 103 8.15 9.56 3.12
CA GLY A 103 7.64 8.35 3.78
C GLY A 103 6.23 7.92 3.34
N THR A 104 5.70 8.47 2.24
CA THR A 104 4.35 8.16 1.77
C THR A 104 4.33 6.86 0.96
N LEU A 105 3.46 5.93 1.35
CA LEU A 105 3.10 4.74 0.60
C LEU A 105 1.72 4.96 -0.05
N ALA A 106 1.67 4.89 -1.38
CA ALA A 106 0.46 5.14 -2.17
C ALA A 106 -0.01 3.90 -2.94
N TYR A 107 -1.33 3.70 -3.01
CA TYR A 107 -1.99 2.67 -3.82
C TYR A 107 -2.84 3.31 -4.95
N GLY A 108 -2.46 3.08 -6.21
CA GLY A 108 -2.88 3.89 -7.36
C GLY A 108 -4.03 3.39 -8.22
N LYS A 109 -4.75 2.31 -7.85
CA LYS A 109 -5.80 1.73 -8.74
C LYS A 109 -7.22 2.29 -8.51
N VAL A 110 -7.40 3.06 -7.45
CA VAL A 110 -8.64 3.77 -7.12
C VAL A 110 -8.36 5.26 -7.23
N SER A 111 -9.27 5.99 -7.88
CA SER A 111 -9.31 7.45 -7.79
C SER A 111 -10.37 7.80 -6.74
N PRO A 112 -10.02 8.50 -5.65
CA PRO A 112 -8.69 9.03 -5.33
C PRO A 112 -7.72 7.93 -4.88
N ALA A 113 -6.42 8.15 -5.12
CA ALA A 113 -5.39 7.24 -4.62
C ALA A 113 -5.45 7.17 -3.08
N TRP A 114 -5.23 5.99 -2.52
CA TRP A 114 -5.16 5.82 -1.08
C TRP A 114 -3.71 5.97 -0.63
N GLU A 115 -3.48 6.82 0.37
CA GLU A 115 -2.14 7.18 0.85
C GLU A 115 -1.99 6.92 2.35
N TRP A 116 -0.83 6.38 2.72
CA TRP A 116 -0.40 6.20 4.11
C TRP A 116 0.98 6.81 4.30
N THR A 117 1.23 7.37 5.47
CA THR A 117 2.53 7.90 5.85
C THR A 117 3.15 7.00 6.92
N TYR A 118 4.39 6.58 6.67
CA TYR A 118 5.24 5.91 7.66
C TYR A 118 6.20 6.93 8.24
N THR A 119 5.91 7.39 9.45
CA THR A 119 6.81 8.30 10.17
C THR A 119 7.90 7.48 10.84
N SER A 120 9.16 7.75 10.48
CA SER A 120 10.28 7.12 11.17
C SER A 120 10.32 7.61 12.62
N PRO A 121 10.75 6.76 13.56
CA PRO A 121 11.00 7.20 14.94
C PRO A 121 12.14 8.23 15.05
N TYR A 122 12.83 8.56 13.96
CA TYR A 122 13.82 9.64 13.90
C TYR A 122 13.22 10.97 13.41
N ASP A 123 11.97 11.00 12.95
CA ASP A 123 11.30 12.22 12.46
C ASP A 123 10.07 12.56 13.31
N ASP A 124 10.06 12.16 14.58
CA ASP A 124 8.96 12.38 15.53
C ASP A 124 8.99 13.77 16.21
N GLY A 125 9.92 14.63 15.81
CA GLY A 125 10.09 15.95 16.40
C GLY A 125 10.89 16.00 17.70
N THR A 126 11.50 14.89 18.13
CA THR A 126 12.27 14.81 19.40
C THR A 126 13.79 14.77 19.22
N GLY A 127 14.30 14.93 18.00
CA GLY A 127 15.73 14.96 17.70
C GLY A 127 16.40 16.32 17.88
N THR A 128 17.73 16.32 18.01
CA THR A 128 18.57 17.52 18.00
C THR A 128 19.58 17.44 16.86
N CYS A 129 19.79 18.54 16.12
CA CYS A 129 20.94 18.65 15.23
C CYS A 129 22.19 19.04 16.03
N ALA A 130 23.23 18.20 15.98
CA ALA A 130 24.54 18.62 16.45
C ALA A 130 25.26 19.42 15.35
N GLY A 131 25.54 20.71 15.64
CA GLY A 131 26.32 21.66 14.86
C GLY A 131 26.47 22.97 15.64
N GLU A 132 27.58 23.72 15.51
CA GLU A 132 27.82 24.96 16.25
C GLU A 132 26.77 26.03 15.88
N GLY A 133 25.65 26.04 16.62
CA GLY A 133 24.51 26.94 16.42
C GLY A 133 23.14 26.26 16.19
N GLY A 134 23.06 24.92 16.19
CA GLY A 134 21.81 24.20 15.94
C GLY A 134 20.77 24.38 17.05
N GLY A 135 19.63 24.99 16.72
CA GLY A 135 18.40 24.90 17.51
C GLY A 135 17.73 23.52 17.37
N PRO A 136 16.67 23.23 18.14
CA PRO A 136 15.91 21.99 17.97
C PRO A 136 15.39 21.90 16.53
N SER A 137 15.63 20.77 15.87
CA SER A 137 15.06 20.47 14.56
C SER A 137 14.05 19.36 14.70
N THR A 138 13.03 19.37 13.84
CA THR A 138 11.93 18.41 13.95
C THR A 138 12.11 17.16 13.10
N ASN A 139 13.11 17.10 12.23
CA ASN A 139 13.37 15.97 11.33
C ASN A 139 14.85 15.94 10.85
N GLN A 140 15.26 14.84 10.21
CA GLN A 140 16.63 14.66 9.71
C GLN A 140 17.00 15.60 8.55
N SER A 141 16.05 15.90 7.66
CA SER A 141 16.27 16.77 6.48
C SER A 141 16.48 18.25 6.87
N ASP A 142 15.95 18.67 8.01
CA ASP A 142 16.21 19.98 8.60
C ASP A 142 17.65 20.06 9.12
N CYS A 143 18.25 18.96 9.62
CA CYS A 143 19.65 18.95 10.07
C CYS A 143 20.67 19.00 8.96
N GLU A 144 20.37 18.39 7.81
CA GLU A 144 21.24 18.48 6.64
C GLU A 144 21.30 19.93 6.09
N ASN A 145 20.29 20.76 6.38
CA ASN A 145 20.22 22.17 5.98
C ASN A 145 20.54 23.18 7.11
N ALA A 146 20.71 22.72 8.36
CA ALA A 146 20.86 23.60 9.53
C ALA A 146 22.27 24.21 9.69
N ASP A 147 23.26 23.76 8.92
CA ASP A 147 24.62 24.27 9.05
C ASP A 147 24.79 25.57 8.24
N VAL A 148 24.78 26.70 8.94
CA VAL A 148 25.03 28.04 8.35
C VAL A 148 26.45 28.19 7.77
N ASN A 149 27.33 27.19 7.94
CA ASN A 149 28.72 27.20 7.48
C ASN A 149 29.08 26.07 6.51
N GLY A 150 28.10 25.34 5.97
CA GLY A 150 28.34 24.34 4.91
C GLY A 150 28.89 22.99 5.37
N GLY A 151 28.80 22.68 6.67
CA GLY A 151 28.89 21.31 7.16
C GLY A 151 27.54 20.58 7.01
N VAL A 152 27.54 19.26 7.20
CA VAL A 152 26.29 18.48 7.28
C VAL A 152 26.02 18.28 8.77
N GLY A 153 24.95 18.87 9.29
CA GLY A 153 24.53 18.68 10.68
C GLY A 153 24.22 17.21 10.94
N VAL A 154 24.75 16.65 12.04
CA VAL A 154 24.47 15.26 12.39
C VAL A 154 23.22 15.26 13.27
N TRP A 155 22.13 14.72 12.74
CA TRP A 155 20.92 14.50 13.51
C TRP A 155 21.16 13.41 14.56
N SER A 156 20.82 13.70 15.82
CA SER A 156 20.85 12.72 16.92
C SER A 156 19.47 12.67 17.59
N ALA A 157 18.87 11.48 17.65
CA ALA A 157 17.74 11.22 18.54
C ALA A 157 18.23 11.32 19.98
N GLU A 158 17.67 12.19 20.81
CA GLU A 158 18.04 12.22 22.22
C GLU A 158 17.31 11.11 22.99
N GLY A 159 18.07 10.10 23.41
CA GLY A 159 17.76 9.28 24.58
C GLY A 159 16.77 8.12 24.41
N ALA A 160 16.07 7.97 23.28
CA ALA A 160 15.26 6.80 23.00
C ALA A 160 15.89 5.96 21.89
N VAL A 161 16.08 4.66 22.15
CA VAL A 161 16.21 3.70 21.05
C VAL A 161 14.91 3.82 20.25
N PRO A 162 14.96 4.14 18.95
CA PRO A 162 13.77 4.29 18.13
C PRO A 162 12.96 2.98 18.18
N THR A 163 11.84 2.96 18.90
CA THR A 163 11.19 1.70 19.26
C THR A 163 10.16 1.21 18.24
N LYS A 164 9.67 2.07 17.33
CA LYS A 164 8.68 1.68 16.31
C LYS A 164 8.49 2.74 15.21
N TYR A 165 8.09 2.29 14.02
CA TYR A 165 7.44 3.15 13.03
C TYR A 165 5.99 3.44 13.42
N ASN A 166 5.48 4.61 13.04
CA ASN A 166 4.06 4.91 13.11
C ASN A 166 3.45 4.91 11.71
N LEU A 167 2.36 4.17 11.53
CA LEU A 167 1.58 4.17 10.30
C LEU A 167 0.34 5.04 10.50
N ALA A 168 0.14 6.02 9.63
CA ALA A 168 -1.04 6.88 9.66
C ALA A 168 -1.63 7.07 8.26
N LYS A 169 -2.96 7.03 8.16
CA LYS A 169 -3.66 7.33 6.91
C LYS A 169 -3.48 8.81 6.59
N LYS A 170 -3.26 9.11 5.32
CA LYS A 170 -3.07 10.47 4.84
C LYS A 170 -4.36 10.98 4.21
N GLY A 171 -5.11 11.75 4.99
CA GLY A 171 -6.41 12.28 4.60
C GLY A 171 -7.55 11.25 4.70
N ASP A 172 -8.74 11.68 4.28
CA ASP A 172 -9.94 10.86 4.29
C ASP A 172 -10.43 10.66 2.84
N VAL A 173 -10.11 9.50 2.28
CA VAL A 173 -10.58 9.07 0.97
C VAL A 173 -11.64 7.97 1.15
N ASP A 174 -12.72 8.05 0.39
CA ASP A 174 -13.78 7.03 0.46
C ASP A 174 -13.23 5.63 0.13
N GLY A 175 -13.62 4.65 0.95
CA GLY A 175 -13.17 3.26 0.84
C GLY A 175 -11.74 2.98 1.30
N GLN A 176 -10.95 3.97 1.74
CA GLN A 176 -9.60 3.74 2.23
C GLN A 176 -9.61 2.92 3.53
N PRO A 177 -8.81 1.83 3.65
CA PRO A 177 -8.72 1.09 4.90
C PRO A 177 -8.09 1.92 6.03
N ALA A 178 -8.50 1.62 7.25
CA ALA A 178 -7.88 2.14 8.46
C ALA A 178 -6.43 1.65 8.61
N ASP A 179 -5.69 2.34 9.47
CA ASP A 179 -4.31 2.02 9.80
C ASP A 179 -4.18 0.67 10.50
N LEU A 180 -2.97 0.11 10.46
CA LEU A 180 -2.62 -1.08 11.22
C LEU A 180 -2.18 -0.62 12.61
N GLU A 181 -2.93 -1.05 13.64
CA GLU A 181 -2.59 -0.85 15.06
C GLU A 181 -1.54 -1.85 15.55
#